data_AF-A0A535J5G6-F1
#
_entry.id   AF-A0A535J5G6-F1
#
_cell.length_a   1.000
_cell.length_b   1.000
_cell.length_c   1.000
_cell.angle_alpha   90.00
_cell.angle_beta   90.00
_cell.angle_gamma   90.00
#
_symmetry.space_group_name_H-M   'P 1'
#
loop_
_entity.id
_entity.type
_entity.pdbx_description
1 polymer ?
#
loop_
_entity_poly.entity_id
_entity_poly.type
_entity_poly.pdbx_seq_one_letter_code
_entity_poly.pdbx_strand_id
1 'polypeptide(L)'
;MEFYNKLNANERLAAIGSIVVIVGFIVSLLGAYGFGGNTIALLGAIAVLAIYFLKYSPSQTMTWPAPIPTIVLAISAITAILAILGALPVLGLLGGLGLYTLGAIVTVVGAIIMVWGAWQDYQAMPKATPPPTGGPRV
;
A
#
# COMPACT_ATOMS: atom_id res chain seq x y z
N MET A 1 -8.41 -8.68 17.52
CA MET A 1 -8.12 -7.24 17.77
C MET A 1 -6.71 -6.99 18.29
N GLU A 2 -6.01 -7.97 18.87
CA GLU A 2 -4.64 -7.78 19.38
C GLU A 2 -3.62 -7.28 18.34
N PHE A 3 -3.67 -7.74 17.10
CA PHE A 3 -2.72 -7.33 16.06
C PHE A 3 -2.86 -5.84 15.69
N TYR A 4 -4.08 -5.34 15.53
CA TYR A 4 -4.34 -3.93 15.18
C TYR A 4 -3.78 -2.97 16.22
N ASN A 5 -3.79 -3.38 17.49
CA ASN A 5 -3.24 -2.58 18.59
C ASN A 5 -1.72 -2.46 18.54
N LYS A 6 -1.02 -3.39 17.88
CA LYS A 6 0.45 -3.35 17.71
C LYS A 6 0.91 -2.37 16.64
N LEU A 7 0.05 -2.04 15.68
CA LEU A 7 0.33 -1.08 14.62
C LEU A 7 0.32 0.35 15.16
N ASN A 8 1.28 1.17 14.72
CA ASN A 8 1.27 2.62 14.91
C ASN A 8 0.15 3.28 14.07
N ALA A 9 -0.22 4.53 14.37
CA ALA A 9 -1.24 5.30 13.65
C ALA A 9 -1.01 5.33 12.12
N ASN A 10 0.23 5.52 11.67
CA ASN A 10 0.56 5.57 10.24
C ASN A 10 0.41 4.19 9.58
N GLU A 11 0.85 3.13 10.25
CA GLU A 11 0.72 1.75 9.77
C GLU A 11 -0.75 1.30 9.75
N ARG A 12 -1.55 1.74 10.72
CA ARG A 12 -3.00 1.51 10.73
C ARG A 12 -3.65 2.15 9.52
N LEU A 13 -3.27 3.38 9.19
CA LEU A 13 -3.79 4.07 8.02
C LEU A 13 -3.43 3.33 6.72
N ALA A 14 -2.17 2.89 6.60
CA ALA A 14 -1.73 2.08 5.47
C ALA A 14 -2.47 0.72 5.39
N ALA A 15 -2.68 0.06 6.53
CA ALA A 15 -3.45 -1.19 6.61
C ALA A 15 -4.92 -0.98 6.24
N ILE A 16 -5.55 0.11 6.68
CA ILE A 16 -6.92 0.49 6.29
C ILE A 16 -6.99 0.70 4.79
N GLY A 17 -6.07 1.47 4.21
CA GLY A 17 -5.99 1.68 2.76
C GLY A 17 -5.87 0.37 2.00
N SER A 18 -5.03 -0.56 2.48
CA SER A 18 -4.88 -1.90 1.92
C SER A 18 -6.19 -2.71 1.96
N ILE A 19 -6.92 -2.65 3.07
CA ILE A 19 -8.24 -3.31 3.20
C ILE A 19 -9.24 -2.69 2.22
N VAL A 20 -9.26 -1.37 2.08
CA VAL A 20 -10.14 -0.67 1.13
C VAL A 20 -9.84 -1.07 -0.32
N VAL A 21 -8.56 -1.26 -0.69
CA VAL A 21 -8.16 -1.80 -2.00
C VAL A 21 -8.73 -3.20 -2.21
N ILE A 22 -8.63 -4.08 -1.20
CA ILE A 22 -9.16 -5.45 -1.27
C ILE A 22 -10.70 -5.43 -1.43
N VAL A 23 -11.39 -4.58 -0.68
CA VAL A 23 -12.85 -4.41 -0.79
C VAL A 23 -13.22 -3.84 -2.17
N GLY A 24 -12.50 -2.84 -2.66
CA GLY A 24 -12.69 -2.28 -4.00
C GLY A 24 -12.54 -3.32 -5.11
N PHE A 25 -11.56 -4.22 -4.98
CA PHE A 25 -11.39 -5.36 -5.86
C PHE A 25 -12.60 -6.30 -5.80
N ILE A 26 -13.06 -6.71 -4.60
CA ILE A 26 -14.23 -7.59 -4.45
C ILE A 26 -15.48 -6.95 -5.07
N VAL A 27 -15.72 -5.66 -4.83
CA VAL A 27 -16.85 -4.92 -5.44
C VAL A 27 -16.74 -4.93 -6.97
N SER A 28 -15.53 -4.78 -7.52
CA SER A 28 -15.31 -4.84 -8.96
C SER A 28 -15.58 -6.22 -9.57
N LEU A 29 -15.40 -7.32 -8.81
CA LEU A 29 -15.72 -8.69 -9.24
C LEU A 29 -17.22 -8.91 -9.42
N LEU A 30 -18.05 -8.19 -8.66
CA LEU A 30 -19.51 -8.25 -8.76
C LEU A 30 -20.06 -7.42 -9.95
N GLY A 31 -19.20 -6.67 -10.63
CA GLY A 31 -19.56 -5.90 -11.84
C GLY A 31 -19.41 -6.71 -13.13
N ALA A 32 -20.13 -6.30 -14.18
CA ALA A 32 -20.19 -7.00 -15.47
C ALA A 32 -18.85 -7.10 -16.25
N TYR A 33 -17.82 -6.36 -15.86
CA TYR A 33 -16.49 -6.32 -16.51
C TYR A 33 -15.44 -7.09 -15.69
N GLY A 34 -15.81 -8.28 -15.25
CA GLY A 34 -15.04 -9.13 -14.34
C GLY A 34 -13.56 -9.32 -14.69
N PHE A 35 -12.76 -9.50 -13.63
CA PHE A 35 -11.36 -9.93 -13.57
C PHE A 35 -10.35 -9.28 -14.55
N GLY A 36 -9.39 -8.53 -14.01
CA GLY A 36 -8.11 -8.27 -14.69
C GLY A 36 -7.50 -6.89 -14.47
N GLY A 37 -8.31 -5.86 -14.29
CA GLY A 37 -7.81 -4.48 -14.28
C GLY A 37 -6.94 -4.09 -13.07
N ASN A 38 -7.08 -4.77 -11.93
CA ASN A 38 -6.47 -4.36 -10.66
C ASN A 38 -5.82 -5.49 -9.85
N THR A 39 -5.57 -6.66 -10.46
CA THR A 39 -4.98 -7.81 -9.75
C THR A 39 -3.62 -7.50 -9.15
N ILE A 40 -2.79 -6.68 -9.81
CA ILE A 40 -1.47 -6.29 -9.28
C ILE A 40 -1.62 -5.30 -8.11
N ALA A 41 -2.60 -4.40 -8.17
CA ALA A 41 -2.90 -3.49 -7.05
C ALA A 41 -3.40 -4.28 -5.82
N LEU A 42 -4.19 -5.33 -6.05
CA LEU A 42 -4.59 -6.28 -5.01
C LEU A 42 -3.37 -6.97 -4.38
N LEU A 43 -2.45 -7.49 -5.21
CA LEU A 43 -1.23 -8.14 -4.72
C LEU A 43 -0.37 -7.18 -3.88
N GLY A 44 -0.26 -5.92 -4.30
CA GLY A 44 0.43 -4.88 -3.54
C GLY A 44 -0.21 -4.60 -2.19
N ALA A 45 -1.54 -4.48 -2.12
CA ALA A 45 -2.27 -4.31 -0.87
C ALA A 45 -2.12 -5.53 0.07
N ILE A 46 -2.19 -6.75 -0.48
CA ILE A 46 -1.95 -7.98 0.28
C ILE A 46 -0.50 -8.00 0.80
N ALA A 47 0.47 -7.61 -0.02
CA ALA A 47 1.87 -7.57 0.38
C ALA A 47 2.10 -6.59 1.55
N VAL A 48 1.47 -5.41 1.54
CA VAL A 48 1.55 -4.45 2.67
C VAL A 48 1.00 -5.06 3.96
N LEU A 49 -0.17 -5.70 3.91
CA LEU A 49 -0.74 -6.39 5.08
C LEU A 49 0.15 -7.55 5.56
N ALA A 50 0.70 -8.32 4.63
CA ALA A 50 1.60 -9.43 4.94
C ALA A 50 2.90 -8.92 5.61
N ILE A 51 3.47 -7.80 5.13
CA ILE A 51 4.66 -7.18 5.75
C ILE A 51 4.36 -6.78 7.19
N TYR A 52 3.23 -6.13 7.46
CA TYR A 52 2.87 -5.77 8.84
C TYR A 52 2.62 -7.01 9.70
N PHE A 53 1.97 -8.03 9.16
CA PHE A 53 1.77 -9.29 9.87
C PHE A 53 3.10 -9.95 10.25
N LEU A 54 4.05 -10.01 9.32
CA LEU A 54 5.39 -10.53 9.55
C LEU A 54 6.16 -9.65 10.53
N LYS A 55 6.17 -8.32 10.39
CA LYS A 55 6.86 -7.40 11.30
C LYS A 55 6.56 -7.66 12.78
N TYR A 56 5.30 -7.96 13.12
CA TYR A 56 4.85 -8.20 14.49
C TYR A 56 4.67 -9.68 14.86
N SER A 57 5.11 -10.60 14.00
CA SER A 57 5.03 -12.03 14.25
C SER A 57 6.07 -12.44 15.30
N PRO A 58 5.69 -13.22 16.32
CA PRO A 58 6.55 -13.56 17.46
C PRO A 58 7.76 -14.43 17.10
N SER A 59 7.83 -15.01 15.90
CA SER A 59 8.89 -15.95 15.50
C SER A 59 9.71 -15.49 14.28
N GLN A 60 9.86 -14.18 14.05
CA GLN A 60 10.53 -13.68 12.86
C GLN A 60 12.04 -13.48 13.05
N THR A 61 12.82 -14.24 12.29
CA THR A 61 14.28 -14.08 12.11
C THR A 61 14.63 -13.44 10.76
N MET A 62 13.64 -12.92 10.04
CA MET A 62 13.78 -12.33 8.71
C MET A 62 14.59 -11.03 8.76
N THR A 63 15.74 -11.02 8.08
CA THR A 63 16.51 -9.78 7.85
C THR A 63 15.98 -9.12 6.59
N TRP A 64 15.34 -7.96 6.74
CA TRP A 64 14.78 -7.21 5.61
C TRP A 64 15.90 -6.51 4.82
N PRO A 65 15.82 -6.46 3.48
CA PRO A 65 16.85 -5.86 2.63
C PRO A 65 16.92 -4.33 2.75
N ALA A 66 15.89 -3.70 3.31
CA ALA A 66 15.78 -2.28 3.54
C ALA A 66 14.90 -2.02 4.77
N PRO A 67 14.88 -0.79 5.32
CA PRO A 67 13.95 -0.44 6.38
C PRO A 67 12.50 -0.70 5.94
N ILE A 68 11.71 -1.33 6.82
CA ILE A 68 10.32 -1.71 6.53
C ILE A 68 9.47 -0.52 6.02
N PRO A 69 9.54 0.70 6.60
CA PRO A 69 8.79 1.85 6.08
C PRO A 69 9.14 2.19 4.62
N THR A 70 10.39 2.00 4.22
CA THR A 70 10.85 2.20 2.83
C THR A 70 10.24 1.16 1.88
N ILE A 71 10.21 -0.11 2.30
CA ILE A 71 9.63 -1.21 1.51
C ILE A 71 8.13 -0.99 1.32
N VAL A 72 7.41 -0.67 2.41
CA VAL A 72 5.96 -0.43 2.36
C VAL A 72 5.63 0.79 1.51
N LEU A 73 6.42 1.86 1.59
CA LEU A 73 6.26 3.02 0.71
C LEU A 73 6.44 2.65 -0.77
N ALA A 74 7.48 1.88 -1.11
CA ALA A 74 7.71 1.47 -2.48
C ALA A 74 6.54 0.64 -3.05
N ILE A 75 6.08 -0.37 -2.31
CA ILE A 75 4.97 -1.23 -2.72
C ILE A 75 3.67 -0.44 -2.84
N SER A 76 3.37 0.41 -1.85
CA SER A 76 2.16 1.22 -1.87
C SER A 76 2.17 2.21 -3.03
N ALA A 77 3.31 2.85 -3.32
CA ALA A 77 3.44 3.78 -4.44
C ALA A 77 3.18 3.08 -5.79
N ILE A 78 3.78 1.91 -6.01
CA ILE A 78 3.51 1.08 -7.19
C ILE A 78 2.03 0.72 -7.27
N THR A 79 1.44 0.31 -6.15
CA THR A 79 0.02 -0.05 -6.07
C THR A 79 -0.88 1.11 -6.45
N ALA A 80 -0.61 2.32 -5.95
CA ALA A 80 -1.39 3.50 -6.28
C ALA A 80 -1.28 3.89 -7.76
N ILE A 81 -0.07 3.85 -8.34
CA ILE A 81 0.12 4.11 -9.76
C ILE A 81 -0.69 3.12 -10.59
N LEU A 82 -0.59 1.82 -10.28
CA LEU A 82 -1.32 0.79 -11.02
C LEU A 82 -2.83 0.90 -10.82
N ALA A 83 -3.30 1.24 -9.62
CA ALA A 83 -4.72 1.46 -9.36
C ALA A 83 -5.27 2.64 -10.19
N ILE A 84 -4.52 3.74 -10.29
CA ILE A 84 -4.88 4.91 -11.10
C ILE A 84 -4.88 4.55 -12.59
N LEU A 85 -3.82 3.88 -13.07
CA LEU A 85 -3.74 3.45 -14.47
C LEU A 85 -4.85 2.45 -14.83
N GLY A 86 -5.21 1.56 -13.92
CA GLY A 86 -6.32 0.61 -14.10
C GLY A 86 -7.68 1.29 -14.07
N ALA A 87 -7.83 2.40 -13.35
CA ALA A 87 -9.07 3.18 -13.32
C ALA A 87 -9.24 4.13 -14.53
N LEU A 88 -8.15 4.55 -15.17
CA LEU A 88 -8.15 5.52 -16.27
C LEU A 88 -9.01 5.12 -17.47
N PRO A 89 -8.96 3.88 -17.99
CA PRO A 89 -9.81 3.43 -19.11
C PRO A 89 -11.31 3.50 -18.78
N VAL A 90 -11.65 3.30 -17.51
CA VAL A 90 -13.03 3.34 -16.99
C VAL A 90 -13.55 4.77 -16.93
N LEU A 91 -12.67 5.74 -16.62
CA LEU A 91 -13.01 7.16 -16.51
C LEU A 91 -12.95 7.90 -17.85
N GLY A 92 -12.10 7.47 -18.79
CA GLY A 92 -11.82 8.19 -20.04
C GLY A 92 -12.57 7.72 -21.28
N LEU A 93 -12.95 6.44 -21.40
CA LEU A 93 -13.42 5.85 -22.67
C LEU A 93 -14.69 4.98 -22.56
N LEU A 94 -15.03 4.46 -21.38
CA LEU A 94 -16.11 3.48 -21.19
C LEU A 94 -17.07 3.90 -20.06
N GLY A 95 -17.64 5.11 -20.14
CA GLY A 95 -18.51 5.75 -19.13
C GLY A 95 -19.78 4.99 -18.71
N GLY A 96 -19.66 3.75 -18.26
CA GLY A 96 -20.70 2.97 -17.63
C GLY A 96 -20.78 3.33 -16.16
N LEU A 97 -21.86 3.98 -15.76
CA LEU A 97 -22.21 4.18 -14.35
C LEU A 97 -22.68 2.85 -13.75
N GLY A 98 -21.74 2.01 -13.33
CA GLY A 98 -22.03 0.69 -12.77
C GLY A 98 -21.09 0.30 -11.63
N LEU A 99 -21.34 -0.85 -10.99
CA LEU A 99 -20.55 -1.37 -9.86
C LEU A 99 -19.06 -1.47 -10.13
N TYR A 100 -18.67 -1.69 -11.39
CA TYR A 100 -17.27 -1.72 -11.82
C TYR A 100 -16.56 -0.37 -11.63
N THR A 101 -17.21 0.74 -12.01
CA THR A 101 -16.67 2.11 -11.86
C THR A 101 -16.58 2.51 -10.38
N LEU A 102 -17.57 2.10 -9.57
CA LEU A 102 -17.49 2.27 -8.11
C LEU A 102 -16.33 1.48 -7.52
N GLY A 103 -16.14 0.22 -7.91
CA GLY A 103 -15.00 -0.60 -7.49
C GLY A 103 -13.65 0.03 -7.86
N ALA A 104 -13.54 0.61 -9.07
CA ALA A 104 -12.34 1.32 -9.50
C ALA A 104 -12.06 2.56 -8.64
N ILE A 105 -13.06 3.39 -8.37
CA ILE A 105 -12.92 4.57 -7.50
C ILE A 105 -12.51 4.18 -6.08
N VAL A 106 -13.19 3.18 -5.49
CA VAL A 106 -12.87 2.69 -4.14
C VAL A 106 -11.44 2.16 -4.08
N THR A 107 -11.01 1.43 -5.10
CA THR A 107 -9.64 0.91 -5.20
C THR A 107 -8.61 2.05 -5.24
N VAL A 108 -8.84 3.08 -6.05
CA VAL A 108 -7.96 4.25 -6.13
C VAL A 108 -7.90 4.99 -4.79
N VAL A 109 -9.05 5.25 -4.16
CA VAL A 109 -9.12 5.90 -2.84
C VAL A 109 -8.36 5.09 -1.79
N GLY A 110 -8.57 3.77 -1.75
CA GLY A 110 -7.84 2.88 -0.86
C GLY A 110 -6.32 2.93 -1.08
N ALA A 111 -5.89 2.94 -2.34
CA ALA A 111 -4.47 2.97 -2.66
C ALA A 111 -3.81 4.32 -2.30
N ILE A 112 -4.53 5.44 -2.46
CA ILE A 112 -4.07 6.77 -2.02
C ILE A 112 -3.92 6.80 -0.50
N ILE A 113 -4.93 6.33 0.25
CA ILE A 113 -4.87 6.24 1.71
C ILE A 113 -3.69 5.35 2.15
N MET A 114 -3.48 4.24 1.44
CA MET A 114 -2.39 3.31 1.72
C MET A 114 -1.02 3.97 1.54
N VAL A 115 -0.79 4.64 0.41
CA VAL A 115 0.45 5.40 0.14
C VAL A 115 0.65 6.51 1.16
N TRP A 116 -0.42 7.20 1.53
CA TRP A 116 -0.32 8.31 2.47
C TRP A 116 0.14 7.84 3.86
N GLY A 117 -0.45 6.75 4.38
CA GLY A 117 0.01 6.15 5.63
C GLY A 117 1.46 5.69 5.56
N ALA A 118 1.86 5.05 4.45
CA ALA A 118 3.23 4.62 4.24
C ALA A 118 4.23 5.78 4.15
N TRP A 119 3.83 6.89 3.50
CA TRP A 119 4.64 8.10 3.40
C TRP A 119 4.87 8.75 4.76
N GLN A 120 3.83 8.85 5.58
CA GLN A 120 3.97 9.39 6.94
C GLN A 120 4.92 8.54 7.79
N ASP A 121 4.82 7.21 7.67
CA ASP A 121 5.72 6.28 8.38
C ASP A 121 7.17 6.40 7.89
N TYR A 122 7.37 6.55 6.58
CA TYR A 122 8.68 6.81 5.99
C TYR A 122 9.29 8.14 6.46
N GLN A 123 8.50 9.21 6.55
CA GLN A 123 9.01 10.51 7.02
C GLN A 123 9.38 10.49 8.51
N ALA A 124 8.72 9.65 9.31
CA ALA A 124 9.01 9.48 10.73
C ALA A 124 10.28 8.65 10.99
N MET A 125 10.85 8.01 9.97
CA MET A 125 12.04 7.18 10.14
C MET A 125 13.30 8.03 10.38
N PRO A 126 14.22 7.63 11.27
CA PRO A 126 15.55 8.23 11.35
C PRO A 126 16.26 8.05 10.00
N LYS A 127 16.48 9.15 9.28
CA LYS A 127 17.24 9.15 8.03
C LYS A 127 18.71 8.98 8.40
N ALA A 128 19.40 8.01 7.79
CA ALA A 128 20.82 7.76 8.06
C ALA A 128 21.60 9.08 7.92
N THR A 129 22.26 9.51 8.99
CA THR A 129 23.21 10.61 8.91
C THR A 129 24.39 10.17 8.05
N PRO A 130 24.84 10.98 7.08
CA PRO A 130 26.05 10.64 6.34
C PRO A 130 27.21 10.43 7.32
N PRO A 131 28.13 9.49 7.02
CA PRO A 131 29.27 9.23 7.89
C PRO A 131 30.04 10.53 8.13
N PRO A 132 30.51 10.80 9.36
CA PRO A 132 31.26 12.01 9.65
C PRO A 132 32.44 12.10 8.69
N THR A 133 32.50 13.19 7.91
CA THR A 133 33.65 13.49 7.06
C THR A 133 34.88 13.52 7.95
N GLY A 134 35.79 12.57 7.73
CA GLY A 134 36.88 12.22 8.64
C GLY A 134 37.60 13.43 9.24
N GLY A 135 37.75 13.42 10.57
CA GLY A 135 38.56 14.40 11.28
C GLY A 135 40.03 14.34 10.87
N PRO A 136 40.83 15.37 11.23
CA PRO A 136 42.19 15.57 10.73
C PRO A 136 43.05 14.33 10.97
N ARG A 137 43.70 13.84 9.90
CA ARG A 137 44.78 12.86 10.00
C ARG A 137 45.95 13.54 10.71
N VAL A 138 46.22 13.12 11.94
CA VAL A 138 47.46 13.45 12.69
C VAL A 138 48.67 12.82 12.01
#